data_AF-A0A0G1W439-F1
#
_entry.id   AF-A0A0G1W439-F1
#
_cell.length_a   1.000
_cell.length_b   1.000
_cell.length_c   1.000
_cell.angle_alpha   90.00
_cell.angle_beta   90.00
_cell.angle_gamma   90.00
#
_symmetry.space_group_name_H-M   'P 1'
#
loop_
_entity.id
_entity.type
_entity.pdbx_description
1 polymer ?
#
loop_
_entity_poly.entity_id
_entity_poly.type
_entity_poly.pdbx_seq_one_letter_code
_entity_poly.pdbx_strand_id
1 'polypeptide(L)'
;MNKILFIAGLVVVLISGGALSFAQTATQGVSTDAAIPITSVSSVAPVEKCGVNTFQANDQCSDKSFRSAYFQCYDGYEEKQSDNSCKSSEEWQEYGKKICASRCAVVKPMPMPAPMPVPAPIPTVAKPVPAVSTCNLNEPSMREYDQLIIQLRKAEAAGDKQLAQEITDKIISLKREIAKNQEGCKTGSATPIPIAEPAKPTVVGSGSGVGIDSYYRQKLQKVMSANDGAEKQIESLKILRSEIDSMIEKMIAGRTEFNASEVSGLVSEVKVLPGEIKANEISVKTTDKKIKIDVGAKELSIEPKEKEVIVNDGEINVKAEAVSIKDNVLSVGNSEVKLSPSEVINKLQLAPKVMELKEENSVAVYKMKIDEKRKLFGFIPITIEKSVNADAANGNVVSETRPWWSFLSTK
;
A
#
# COMPACT_ATOMS: atom_id res chain seq x y z
N MET A 1 26.65 -29.24 -43.61
CA MET A 1 26.11 -30.61 -43.42
C MET A 1 26.40 -31.03 -41.99
N ASN A 2 25.44 -30.86 -41.07
CA ASN A 2 25.52 -31.39 -39.71
C ASN A 2 24.17 -32.04 -39.40
N LYS A 3 24.18 -33.36 -39.21
CA LYS A 3 23.00 -34.16 -38.84
C LYS A 3 22.85 -34.07 -37.32
N ILE A 4 21.76 -33.46 -36.85
CA ILE A 4 21.33 -33.53 -35.45
C ILE A 4 20.29 -34.64 -35.37
N LEU A 5 20.62 -35.66 -34.57
CA LEU A 5 19.81 -36.85 -34.30
C LEU A 5 18.71 -36.48 -33.30
N PHE A 6 17.44 -36.64 -33.69
CA PHE A 6 16.29 -36.59 -32.78
C PHE A 6 16.11 -37.98 -32.14
N ILE A 7 16.23 -38.07 -30.81
CA ILE A 7 15.82 -39.24 -30.04
C ILE A 7 14.47 -38.92 -29.38
N ALA A 8 13.42 -39.52 -29.90
CA ALA A 8 12.09 -39.52 -29.30
C ALA A 8 12.06 -40.57 -28.17
N GLY A 9 12.07 -40.10 -26.92
CA GLY A 9 11.82 -40.94 -25.74
C GLY A 9 10.33 -40.97 -25.43
N LEU A 10 9.67 -42.06 -25.80
CA LEU A 10 8.28 -42.38 -25.45
C LEU A 10 8.23 -42.84 -23.99
N VAL A 11 7.72 -42.00 -23.08
CA VAL A 11 7.49 -42.37 -21.67
C VAL A 11 6.01 -42.75 -21.50
N VAL A 12 5.76 -44.04 -21.35
CA VAL A 12 4.47 -44.60 -20.95
C VAL A 12 4.39 -44.57 -19.42
N VAL A 13 3.53 -43.70 -18.88
CA VAL A 13 3.20 -43.69 -17.44
C VAL A 13 1.94 -44.54 -17.22
N LEU A 14 2.12 -45.67 -16.54
CA LEU A 14 1.07 -46.52 -16.01
C LEU A 14 0.41 -45.84 -14.80
N ILE A 15 -0.89 -45.59 -14.90
CA ILE A 15 -1.75 -45.12 -13.81
C ILE A 15 -2.26 -46.34 -13.04
N SER A 16 -1.76 -46.59 -11.84
CA SER A 16 -2.39 -47.51 -10.89
C SER A 16 -3.36 -46.75 -10.00
N GLY A 17 -4.64 -47.08 -10.15
CA GLY A 17 -5.73 -46.57 -9.31
C GLY A 17 -5.67 -47.16 -7.90
N GLY A 18 -5.66 -46.29 -6.90
CA GLY A 18 -5.94 -46.61 -5.51
C GLY A 18 -7.20 -45.89 -5.08
N ALA A 19 -8.31 -46.63 -4.98
CA ALA A 19 -9.55 -46.14 -4.39
C ALA A 19 -9.38 -46.06 -2.87
N LEU A 20 -9.40 -44.85 -2.31
CA LEU A 20 -9.53 -44.61 -0.88
C LEU A 20 -10.94 -44.09 -0.61
N SER A 21 -11.77 -44.97 -0.07
CA SER A 21 -13.09 -44.68 0.49
C SER A 21 -12.92 -43.88 1.79
N PHE A 22 -13.44 -42.66 1.84
CA PHE A 22 -13.62 -41.91 3.08
C PHE A 22 -15.05 -42.09 3.59
N ALA A 23 -15.17 -42.69 4.78
CA ALA A 23 -16.41 -42.75 5.52
C ALA A 23 -16.80 -41.35 6.04
N GLN A 24 -18.02 -40.92 5.74
CA GLN A 24 -18.63 -39.71 6.31
C GLN A 24 -19.21 -40.05 7.69
N THR A 25 -18.64 -39.46 8.73
CA THR A 25 -19.26 -39.44 10.06
C THR A 25 -20.24 -38.28 10.12
N ALA A 26 -21.54 -38.59 10.11
CA ALA A 26 -22.61 -37.62 10.31
C ALA A 26 -22.76 -37.31 11.81
N THR A 27 -22.39 -36.11 12.22
CA THR A 27 -22.71 -35.56 13.55
C THR A 27 -24.02 -34.79 13.46
N GLN A 28 -25.08 -35.34 14.06
CA GLN A 28 -26.36 -34.65 14.25
C GLN A 28 -26.19 -33.55 15.31
N GLY A 29 -26.30 -32.28 14.89
CA GLY A 29 -26.46 -31.13 15.78
C GLY A 29 -27.95 -30.85 15.97
N VAL A 30 -28.40 -30.96 17.23
CA VAL A 30 -29.74 -30.61 17.69
C VAL A 30 -29.94 -29.10 17.58
N SER A 31 -30.94 -28.68 16.80
CA SER A 31 -31.42 -27.29 16.73
C SER A 31 -32.59 -27.12 17.67
N THR A 32 -32.47 -26.20 18.63
CA THR A 32 -33.60 -25.68 19.42
C THR A 32 -33.87 -24.25 18.97
N ASP A 33 -34.92 -24.09 18.16
CA ASP A 33 -35.54 -22.82 17.81
C ASP A 33 -36.23 -22.21 19.05
N ALA A 34 -35.81 -21.01 19.42
CA ALA A 34 -36.60 -20.10 20.24
C ALA A 34 -36.82 -18.82 19.42
N ALA A 35 -38.00 -18.74 18.81
CA ALA A 35 -38.43 -17.57 18.04
C ALA A 35 -38.67 -16.39 18.99
N ILE A 36 -37.88 -15.33 18.83
CA ILE A 36 -38.12 -14.02 19.45
C ILE A 36 -38.99 -13.21 18.47
N PRO A 37 -40.09 -12.58 18.92
CA PRO A 37 -40.93 -11.75 18.08
C PRO A 37 -40.17 -10.50 17.59
N ILE A 38 -40.02 -10.38 16.27
CA ILE A 38 -39.40 -9.22 15.63
C ILE A 38 -40.46 -8.12 15.55
N THR A 39 -40.28 -7.08 16.37
CA THR A 39 -41.09 -5.86 16.34
C THR A 39 -40.87 -5.16 14.99
N SER A 40 -41.94 -4.91 14.25
CA SER A 40 -41.94 -4.22 12.96
C SER A 40 -41.37 -2.81 13.10
N VAL A 41 -40.19 -2.57 12.50
CA VAL A 41 -39.53 -1.26 12.51
C VAL A 41 -40.23 -0.34 11.52
N SER A 42 -40.76 0.76 12.04
CA SER A 42 -41.43 1.82 11.29
C SER A 42 -40.49 2.37 10.21
N SER A 43 -40.92 2.34 8.95
CA SER A 43 -40.14 2.83 7.81
C SER A 43 -39.96 4.34 7.88
N VAL A 44 -38.77 4.79 8.25
CA VAL A 44 -38.40 6.22 8.26
C VAL A 44 -38.32 6.72 6.82
N ALA A 45 -39.01 7.84 6.53
CA ALA A 45 -38.99 8.47 5.22
C ALA A 45 -37.54 8.84 4.80
N PRO A 46 -37.19 8.73 3.51
CA PRO A 46 -35.87 9.12 3.02
C PRO A 46 -35.59 10.60 3.32
N VAL A 47 -34.40 10.91 3.83
CA VAL A 47 -33.97 12.28 4.11
C VAL A 47 -33.03 12.73 3.00
N GLU A 48 -33.36 13.83 2.35
CA GLU A 48 -32.49 14.48 1.38
C GLU A 48 -31.37 15.24 2.11
N LYS A 49 -30.12 14.90 1.81
CA LYS A 49 -28.95 15.60 2.33
C LYS A 49 -28.20 16.27 1.18
N CYS A 50 -27.86 17.53 1.37
CA CYS A 50 -27.08 18.34 0.43
C CYS A 50 -25.79 18.81 1.09
N GLY A 51 -24.72 18.96 0.31
CA GLY A 51 -23.45 19.50 0.79
C GLY A 51 -22.31 18.49 0.89
N VAL A 52 -21.27 18.87 1.61
CA VAL A 52 -20.02 18.10 1.75
C VAL A 52 -20.22 16.98 2.77
N ASN A 53 -19.93 15.74 2.36
CA ASN A 53 -19.91 14.56 3.21
C ASN A 53 -18.55 14.40 3.90
N THR A 54 -17.46 14.48 3.12
CA THR A 54 -16.08 14.31 3.61
C THR A 54 -15.22 15.47 3.14
N PHE A 55 -14.34 15.97 4.01
CA PHE A 55 -13.40 17.05 3.72
C PHE A 55 -12.01 16.73 4.28
N GLN A 56 -10.97 16.91 3.47
CA GLN A 56 -9.57 16.82 3.91
C GLN A 56 -8.76 17.94 3.26
N ALA A 57 -7.96 18.65 4.05
CA ALA A 57 -6.99 19.62 3.55
C ALA A 57 -5.59 19.02 3.64
N ASN A 58 -4.81 19.14 2.56
CA ASN A 58 -3.49 18.53 2.41
C ASN A 58 -2.45 19.61 2.03
N ASP A 59 -1.17 19.24 2.06
CA ASP A 59 -0.05 20.11 1.68
C ASP A 59 -0.01 21.39 2.52
N GLN A 60 0.21 21.23 3.83
CA GLN A 60 0.25 22.35 4.76
C GLN A 60 1.37 23.34 4.40
N CYS A 61 1.01 24.60 4.19
CA CYS A 61 1.99 25.66 3.90
C CYS A 61 2.51 26.36 5.15
N SER A 62 1.60 26.71 6.05
CA SER A 62 1.84 27.56 7.22
C SER A 62 0.81 27.22 8.31
N ASP A 63 0.82 27.95 9.43
CA ASP A 63 -0.14 27.74 10.52
C ASP A 63 -1.59 27.84 10.02
N LYS A 64 -2.23 26.69 9.89
CA LYS A 64 -3.63 26.49 9.48
C LYS A 64 -3.97 26.78 8.01
N SER A 65 -2.98 26.79 7.11
CA SER A 65 -3.21 26.93 5.66
C SER A 65 -2.66 25.76 4.83
N PHE A 66 -3.32 25.47 3.72
CA PHE A 66 -3.19 24.26 2.91
C PHE A 66 -3.19 24.61 1.41
N ARG A 67 -2.37 23.93 0.58
CA ARG A 67 -2.34 24.14 -0.89
C ARG A 67 -3.41 23.35 -1.62
N SER A 68 -3.81 22.22 -1.07
CA SER A 68 -4.77 21.35 -1.71
C SER A 68 -5.86 20.91 -0.74
N ALA A 69 -7.04 20.63 -1.29
CA ALA A 69 -8.15 20.09 -0.55
C ALA A 69 -8.86 19.02 -1.38
N TYR A 70 -9.38 18.02 -0.69
CA TYR A 70 -10.26 17.00 -1.21
C TYR A 70 -11.62 17.14 -0.53
N PHE A 71 -12.68 17.09 -1.31
CA PHE A 71 -14.03 17.06 -0.80
C PHE A 71 -14.86 16.02 -1.57
N GLN A 72 -15.70 15.31 -0.83
CA GLN A 72 -16.68 14.36 -1.34
C GLN A 72 -18.07 14.85 -0.95
N CYS A 73 -18.97 15.01 -1.92
CA CYS A 73 -20.37 15.40 -1.68
C CYS A 73 -21.22 14.17 -1.29
N TYR A 74 -22.42 14.39 -0.76
CA TYR A 74 -23.33 13.30 -0.38
C TYR A 74 -23.84 12.43 -1.54
N ASP A 75 -23.75 12.91 -2.79
CA ASP A 75 -24.05 12.14 -4.00
C ASP A 75 -22.89 11.21 -4.44
N GLY A 76 -21.78 11.22 -3.70
CA GLY A 76 -20.56 10.46 -4.03
C GLY A 76 -19.65 11.17 -5.03
N TYR A 77 -19.96 12.41 -5.43
CA TYR A 77 -19.05 13.20 -6.25
C TYR A 77 -17.80 13.58 -5.46
N GLU A 78 -16.64 13.41 -6.08
CA GLU A 78 -15.33 13.68 -5.48
C GLU A 78 -14.56 14.69 -6.32
N GLU A 79 -13.92 15.64 -5.65
CA GLU A 79 -13.06 16.60 -6.32
C GLU A 79 -11.86 16.96 -5.46
N LYS A 80 -10.70 17.00 -6.13
CA LYS A 80 -9.42 17.41 -5.56
C LYS A 80 -9.00 18.72 -6.21
N GLN A 81 -8.85 19.74 -5.39
CA GLN A 81 -8.39 21.06 -5.81
C GLN A 81 -6.99 21.32 -5.28
N SER A 82 -6.18 21.96 -6.12
CA SER A 82 -4.83 22.39 -5.78
C SER A 82 -4.63 23.80 -6.31
N ASP A 83 -4.14 24.69 -5.45
CA ASP A 83 -3.85 26.07 -5.78
C ASP A 83 -2.38 26.38 -5.48
N ASN A 84 -1.78 27.25 -6.30
CA ASN A 84 -0.43 27.75 -6.06
C ASN A 84 -0.38 28.70 -4.85
N SER A 85 -1.54 29.19 -4.41
CA SER A 85 -1.74 29.99 -3.20
C SER A 85 -2.21 29.12 -2.01
N CYS A 86 -1.72 29.42 -0.80
CA CYS A 86 -2.10 28.73 0.42
C CYS A 86 -3.38 29.34 0.99
N LYS A 87 -4.40 28.51 1.25
CA LYS A 87 -5.71 28.94 1.77
C LYS A 87 -6.01 28.31 3.11
N SER A 88 -6.79 28.98 3.95
CA SER A 88 -7.16 28.41 5.26
C SER A 88 -8.08 27.21 5.09
N SER A 89 -8.19 26.37 6.14
CA SER A 89 -9.14 25.25 6.11
C SER A 89 -10.58 25.74 5.93
N GLU A 90 -10.93 26.91 6.48
CA GLU A 90 -12.25 27.51 6.37
C GLU A 90 -12.55 27.95 4.93
N GLU A 91 -11.57 28.54 4.23
CA GLU A 91 -11.72 28.91 2.81
C GLU A 91 -11.92 27.68 1.93
N TRP A 92 -11.18 26.60 2.20
CA TRP A 92 -11.35 25.33 1.48
C TRP A 92 -12.71 24.67 1.77
N GLN A 93 -13.22 24.79 3.00
CA GLN A 93 -14.57 24.31 3.33
C GLN A 93 -15.66 25.10 2.61
N GLU A 94 -15.55 26.43 2.51
CA GLU A 94 -16.47 27.25 1.72
C GLU A 94 -16.44 26.89 0.24
N TYR A 95 -15.27 26.58 -0.31
CA TYR A 95 -15.13 26.09 -1.68
C TYR A 95 -15.84 24.75 -1.88
N GLY A 96 -15.62 23.79 -0.97
CA GLY A 96 -16.30 22.50 -0.98
C GLY A 96 -17.83 22.64 -0.85
N LYS A 97 -18.32 23.52 0.05
CA LYS A 97 -19.75 23.83 0.18
C LYS A 97 -20.33 24.37 -1.12
N LYS A 98 -19.62 25.28 -1.80
CA LYS A 98 -20.09 25.88 -3.06
C LYS A 98 -20.22 24.83 -4.17
N ILE A 99 -19.30 23.88 -4.26
CA ILE A 99 -19.35 22.81 -5.26
C ILE A 99 -20.45 21.79 -4.94
N CYS A 100 -20.60 21.43 -3.67
CA CYS A 100 -21.62 20.48 -3.25
C CYS A 100 -23.02 21.10 -3.06
N ALA A 101 -23.18 22.42 -3.17
CA ALA A 101 -24.46 23.11 -2.93
C ALA A 101 -25.57 22.67 -3.89
N SER A 102 -25.22 22.37 -5.15
CA SER A 102 -26.17 21.87 -6.16
C SER A 102 -26.24 20.34 -6.22
N ARG A 103 -25.62 19.63 -5.28
CA ARG A 103 -25.49 18.17 -5.27
C ARG A 103 -26.14 17.59 -4.02
N CYS A 104 -27.40 17.19 -4.18
CA CYS A 104 -28.21 16.57 -3.12
C CYS A 104 -28.38 15.07 -3.41
N ALA A 105 -28.34 14.25 -2.36
CA ALA A 105 -28.63 12.83 -2.44
C ALA A 105 -29.74 12.44 -1.47
N VAL A 106 -30.66 11.60 -1.94
CA VAL A 106 -31.66 10.96 -1.10
C VAL A 106 -30.98 9.78 -0.39
N VAL A 107 -30.51 10.01 0.83
CA VAL A 107 -29.78 8.98 1.58
C VAL A 107 -30.78 8.19 2.40
N LYS A 108 -30.82 6.86 2.23
CA LYS A 108 -31.56 5.99 3.16
C LYS A 108 -30.94 6.17 4.54
N PRO A 109 -31.73 6.42 5.61
CA PRO A 109 -31.19 6.60 6.94
C PRO A 109 -30.44 5.33 7.36
N MET A 110 -29.11 5.40 7.36
CA MET A 110 -28.30 4.40 8.04
C MET A 110 -28.52 4.59 9.55
N PRO A 111 -28.59 3.51 10.35
CA PRO A 111 -28.66 3.63 11.79
C PRO A 111 -27.48 4.46 12.28
N MET A 112 -27.76 5.64 12.85
CA MET A 112 -26.73 6.49 13.39
C MET A 112 -26.00 5.73 14.50
N PRO A 113 -24.66 5.62 14.48
CA PRO A 113 -23.93 5.19 15.66
C PRO A 113 -24.27 6.13 16.82
N ALA A 114 -24.48 5.56 18.00
CA ALA A 114 -24.81 6.31 19.21
C ALA A 114 -23.85 7.50 19.37
N PRO A 115 -24.34 8.69 19.77
CA PRO A 115 -23.49 9.86 19.94
C PRO A 115 -22.36 9.50 20.90
N MET A 116 -21.13 9.52 20.38
CA MET A 116 -19.96 9.34 21.22
C MET A 116 -19.95 10.44 22.27
N PRO A 117 -19.63 10.11 23.54
CA PRO A 117 -19.54 11.10 24.60
C PRO A 117 -18.53 12.18 24.19
N VAL A 118 -19.03 13.41 24.07
CA VAL A 118 -18.22 14.60 23.82
C VAL A 118 -17.17 14.69 24.94
N PRO A 119 -15.87 14.60 24.64
CA PRO A 119 -14.84 14.78 25.65
C PRO A 119 -14.97 16.16 26.27
N ALA A 120 -14.94 16.22 27.60
CA ALA A 120 -14.96 17.48 28.33
C ALA A 120 -13.82 18.40 27.84
N PRO A 121 -14.07 19.71 27.71
CA PRO A 121 -13.06 20.65 27.24
C PRO A 121 -11.87 20.66 28.21
N ILE A 122 -10.72 20.25 27.69
CA ILE A 122 -9.44 20.33 28.39
C ILE A 122 -9.08 21.82 28.52
N PRO A 123 -8.80 22.35 29.72
CA PRO A 123 -8.39 23.73 29.90
C PRO A 123 -7.10 24.01 29.12
N THR A 124 -7.24 24.78 28.04
CA THR A 124 -6.13 25.15 27.16
C THR A 124 -5.36 26.29 27.81
N VAL A 125 -4.29 25.97 28.53
CA VAL A 125 -3.29 26.97 28.94
C VAL A 125 -2.44 27.32 27.71
N ALA A 126 -2.87 28.36 26.99
CA ALA A 126 -2.14 28.90 25.86
C ALA A 126 -0.84 29.56 26.34
N LYS A 127 0.25 28.79 26.33
CA LYS A 127 1.61 29.35 26.31
C LYS A 127 1.94 29.65 24.83
N PRO A 128 2.34 30.88 24.47
CA PRO A 128 2.69 31.20 23.09
C PRO A 128 3.92 30.38 22.69
N VAL A 129 3.72 29.43 21.79
CA VAL A 129 4.81 28.74 21.10
C VAL A 129 5.31 29.72 20.02
N PRO A 130 6.59 30.11 20.02
CA PRO A 130 7.11 30.99 18.98
C PRO A 130 7.01 30.29 17.63
N ALA A 131 6.45 30.99 16.64
CA ALA A 131 6.34 30.52 15.26
C ALA A 131 7.73 30.22 14.71
N VAL A 132 8.05 28.94 14.58
CA VAL A 132 9.27 28.48 13.91
C VAL A 132 8.98 28.55 12.42
N SER A 133 9.58 29.52 11.72
CA SER A 133 9.58 29.54 10.25
C SER A 133 10.47 28.40 9.77
N THR A 134 9.89 27.22 9.59
CA THR A 134 10.55 26.06 8.99
C THR A 134 10.88 26.39 7.54
N CYS A 135 12.16 26.61 7.23
CA CYS A 135 12.58 26.60 5.83
C CYS A 135 12.42 25.17 5.32
N ASN A 136 11.35 24.93 4.57
CA ASN A 136 11.14 23.67 3.86
C ASN A 136 12.27 23.52 2.85
N LEU A 137 13.23 22.66 3.18
CA LEU A 137 14.20 22.14 2.25
C LEU A 137 13.47 21.65 0.99
N ASN A 138 14.04 21.91 -0.18
CA ASN A 138 13.48 21.48 -1.46
C ASN A 138 13.35 19.94 -1.46
N GLU A 139 12.16 19.43 -1.20
CA GLU A 139 11.86 18.01 -1.06
C GLU A 139 12.31 17.16 -2.27
N PRO A 140 12.21 17.65 -3.53
CA PRO A 140 12.78 16.98 -4.70
C PRO A 140 14.28 16.70 -4.58
N SER A 141 15.07 17.67 -4.12
CA SER A 141 16.54 17.54 -4.01
C SER A 141 16.93 16.50 -2.96
N MET A 142 16.16 16.34 -1.89
CA MET A 142 16.40 15.29 -0.89
C MET A 142 16.08 13.89 -1.44
N ARG A 143 14.99 13.74 -2.22
CA ARG A 143 14.67 12.45 -2.85
C ARG A 143 15.74 12.02 -3.87
N GLU A 144 16.22 12.97 -4.69
CA GLU A 144 17.30 12.71 -5.65
C GLU A 144 18.59 12.29 -4.94
N TYR A 145 18.90 12.94 -3.82
CA TYR A 145 20.04 12.60 -2.98
C TYR A 145 19.98 11.15 -2.48
N ASP A 146 18.83 10.74 -1.93
CA ASP A 146 18.63 9.36 -1.43
C ASP A 146 18.77 8.33 -2.56
N GLN A 147 18.27 8.64 -3.76
CA GLN A 147 18.44 7.78 -4.94
C GLN A 147 19.91 7.64 -5.35
N LEU A 148 20.68 8.74 -5.35
CA LEU A 148 22.11 8.70 -5.68
C LEU A 148 22.90 7.86 -4.67
N ILE A 149 22.58 7.91 -3.38
CA ILE A 149 23.22 7.08 -2.35
C ILE A 149 22.97 5.58 -2.61
N ILE A 150 21.74 5.20 -3.01
CA ILE A 150 21.41 3.82 -3.37
C ILE A 150 22.19 3.37 -4.61
N GLN A 151 22.27 4.22 -5.64
CA GLN A 151 23.02 3.90 -6.86
C GLN A 151 24.52 3.76 -6.59
N LEU A 152 25.07 4.60 -5.72
CA LEU A 152 26.49 4.55 -5.34
C LEU A 152 26.85 3.19 -4.75
N ARG A 153 26.02 2.66 -3.83
CA ARG A 153 26.23 1.32 -3.26
C ARG A 153 26.15 0.22 -4.30
N LYS A 154 25.18 0.28 -5.22
CA LYS A 154 25.06 -0.70 -6.31
C LYS A 154 26.32 -0.69 -7.18
N ALA A 155 26.86 0.48 -7.49
CA ALA A 155 28.11 0.62 -8.24
C ALA A 155 29.32 0.09 -7.45
N GLU A 156 29.44 0.43 -6.16
CA GLU A 156 30.50 -0.09 -5.27
C GLU A 156 30.44 -1.62 -5.15
N ALA A 157 29.26 -2.20 -4.97
CA ALA A 157 29.04 -3.65 -4.87
C ALA A 157 29.33 -4.38 -6.20
N ALA A 158 29.07 -3.73 -7.33
CA ALA A 158 29.43 -4.23 -8.65
C ALA A 158 30.94 -4.06 -8.97
N GLY A 159 31.70 -3.34 -8.14
CA GLY A 159 33.10 -3.00 -8.40
C GLY A 159 33.30 -1.95 -9.49
N ASP A 160 32.24 -1.23 -9.89
CA ASP A 160 32.29 -0.21 -10.93
C ASP A 160 32.78 1.13 -10.35
N LYS A 161 34.10 1.29 -10.34
CA LYS A 161 34.77 2.48 -9.80
C LYS A 161 34.41 3.76 -10.55
N GLN A 162 34.15 3.68 -11.86
CA GLN A 162 33.90 4.86 -12.68
C GLN A 162 32.49 5.39 -12.43
N LEU A 163 31.49 4.50 -12.42
CA LEU A 163 30.12 4.88 -12.08
C LEU A 163 30.01 5.38 -10.64
N ALA A 164 30.72 4.75 -9.70
CA ALA A 164 30.78 5.21 -8.31
C ALA A 164 31.35 6.63 -8.19
N GLN A 165 32.41 6.96 -8.95
CA GLN A 165 32.96 8.31 -8.96
C GLN A 165 31.97 9.33 -9.56
N GLU A 166 31.33 9.01 -10.69
CA GLU A 166 30.33 9.89 -11.32
C GLU A 166 29.15 10.20 -10.37
N ILE A 167 28.64 9.17 -9.69
CA ILE A 167 27.56 9.33 -8.71
C ILE A 167 28.04 10.19 -7.53
N THR A 168 29.28 9.99 -7.08
CA THR A 168 29.88 10.81 -6.01
C THR A 168 29.96 12.28 -6.42
N ASP A 169 30.35 12.58 -7.65
CA ASP A 169 30.40 13.95 -8.16
C ASP A 169 29.00 14.59 -8.25
N LYS A 170 27.98 13.82 -8.65
CA LYS A 170 26.57 14.27 -8.63
C LYS A 170 26.09 14.59 -7.21
N ILE A 171 26.41 13.73 -6.24
CA ILE A 171 26.10 13.95 -4.81
C ILE A 171 26.76 15.24 -4.32
N ILE A 172 28.02 15.49 -4.66
CA ILE A 172 28.74 16.72 -4.29
C ILE A 172 28.07 17.95 -4.91
N SER A 173 27.67 17.88 -6.19
CA SER A 173 26.97 18.97 -6.88
C SER A 173 25.63 19.28 -6.24
N LEU A 174 24.80 18.27 -5.99
CA LEU A 174 23.49 18.40 -5.38
C LEU A 174 23.59 18.98 -3.96
N LYS A 175 24.61 18.60 -3.18
CA LYS A 175 24.90 19.22 -1.88
C LYS A 175 25.19 20.72 -1.98
N ARG A 176 25.99 21.15 -2.96
CA ARG A 176 26.27 22.58 -3.17
C ARG A 176 25.00 23.35 -3.49
N GLU A 177 24.11 22.75 -4.28
CA GLU A 177 22.82 23.35 -4.60
C GLU A 177 21.92 23.47 -3.37
N ILE A 178 21.81 22.41 -2.56
CA ILE A 178 21.05 22.43 -1.30
C ILE A 178 21.63 23.49 -0.34
N ALA A 179 22.96 23.57 -0.20
CA ALA A 179 23.61 24.57 0.65
C ALA A 179 23.34 26.00 0.16
N LYS A 180 23.41 26.25 -1.15
CA LYS A 180 23.09 27.56 -1.74
C LYS A 180 21.62 27.95 -1.49
N ASN A 181 20.70 27.00 -1.59
CA ASN A 181 19.29 27.22 -1.30
C ASN A 181 19.06 27.47 0.21
N GLN A 182 19.83 26.83 1.08
CA GLN A 182 19.80 27.09 2.52
C GLN A 182 20.39 28.46 2.91
N GLU A 183 21.38 28.97 2.18
CA GLU A 183 21.92 30.32 2.43
C GLU A 183 20.88 31.40 2.16
N GLY A 184 20.03 31.21 1.15
CA GLY A 184 18.87 32.08 0.89
C GLY A 184 17.86 32.12 2.04
N CYS A 185 17.85 31.11 2.91
CA CYS A 185 16.98 31.06 4.10
C CYS A 185 17.52 31.82 5.32
N LYS A 186 18.80 32.23 5.35
CA LYS A 186 19.44 32.78 6.56
C LYS A 186 19.19 34.26 6.83
N THR A 187 18.46 34.98 5.98
CA THR A 187 18.21 36.44 6.17
C THR A 187 17.17 36.78 7.25
N GLY A 188 16.59 35.82 7.96
CA GLY A 188 15.83 36.04 9.19
C GLY A 188 16.65 35.67 10.42
N SER A 189 17.23 36.67 11.10
CA SER A 189 18.06 36.50 12.31
C SER A 189 17.23 36.00 13.50
N ALA A 190 16.98 34.70 13.57
CA ALA A 190 16.56 34.02 14.80
C ALA A 190 17.77 33.30 15.40
N THR A 191 18.09 33.65 16.65
CA THR A 191 19.19 33.06 17.43
C THR A 191 19.01 31.54 17.51
N PRO A 192 20.04 30.72 17.20
CA PRO A 192 19.92 29.27 17.22
C PRO A 192 19.62 28.79 18.64
N ILE A 193 18.43 28.23 18.85
CA ILE A 193 18.08 27.52 20.08
C ILE A 193 18.89 26.22 20.08
N PRO A 194 19.63 25.88 21.15
CA PRO A 194 20.31 24.60 21.25
C PRO A 194 19.26 23.48 21.26
N ILE A 195 19.15 22.78 20.12
CA ILE A 195 18.26 21.63 19.97
C ILE A 195 18.91 20.45 20.71
N ALA A 196 18.27 19.97 21.77
CA ALA A 196 18.69 18.77 22.47
C ALA A 196 18.72 17.58 21.49
N GLU A 197 19.76 16.74 21.57
CA GLU A 197 19.88 15.57 20.71
C GLU A 197 18.65 14.66 20.91
N PRO A 198 17.89 14.35 19.84
CA PRO A 198 16.68 13.56 19.98
C PRO A 198 17.04 12.17 20.50
N ALA A 199 16.26 11.67 21.46
CA ALA A 199 16.45 10.32 22.00
C ALA A 199 16.29 9.29 20.86
N LYS A 200 17.24 8.36 20.75
CA LYS A 200 17.19 7.29 19.75
C LYS A 200 15.88 6.50 19.92
N PRO A 201 15.06 6.34 18.87
CA PRO A 201 13.82 5.58 18.99
C PRO A 201 14.15 4.12 19.32
N THR A 202 13.60 3.63 20.43
CA THR A 202 13.61 2.21 20.78
C THR A 202 12.42 1.54 20.10
N VAL A 203 12.63 0.37 19.51
CA VAL A 203 11.67 -0.38 18.66
C VAL A 203 10.44 -0.90 19.43
N VAL A 204 10.15 -0.38 20.61
CA VAL A 204 9.22 -0.97 21.58
C VAL A 204 7.77 -0.59 21.26
N GLY A 205 7.11 -1.45 20.47
CA GLY A 205 5.70 -1.87 20.60
C GLY A 205 4.58 -0.84 20.43
N SER A 206 4.87 0.45 20.37
CA SER A 206 3.84 1.50 20.32
C SER A 206 3.69 1.97 18.89
N GLY A 207 2.52 1.79 18.29
CA GLY A 207 2.16 2.14 16.90
C GLY A 207 2.23 3.63 16.54
N SER A 208 3.04 4.41 17.24
CA SER A 208 3.34 5.80 16.92
C SER A 208 4.49 5.83 15.90
N GLY A 209 4.18 5.49 14.64
CA GLY A 209 5.11 5.63 13.50
C GLY A 209 5.64 7.06 13.27
N VAL A 210 5.14 8.03 14.02
CA VAL A 210 5.45 9.47 13.95
C VAL A 210 6.89 9.82 14.40
N GLY A 211 7.62 8.90 15.04
CA GLY A 211 8.94 9.21 15.63
C GLY A 211 10.18 8.82 14.81
N ILE A 212 10.09 7.83 13.92
CA ILE A 212 11.28 7.23 13.31
C ILE A 212 11.80 8.07 12.14
N ASP A 213 10.91 8.45 11.22
CA ASP A 213 11.26 9.28 10.06
C ASP A 213 11.85 10.63 10.51
N SER A 214 11.20 11.32 11.46
CA SER A 214 11.65 12.62 11.96
C SER A 214 13.03 12.55 12.63
N TYR A 215 13.30 11.51 13.42
CA TYR A 215 14.61 11.27 14.03
C TYR A 215 15.72 11.15 12.98
N TYR A 216 15.51 10.32 11.97
CA TYR A 216 16.52 10.10 10.93
C TYR A 216 16.68 11.28 10.00
N ARG A 217 15.61 12.03 9.70
CA ARG A 217 15.70 13.31 8.98
C ARG A 217 16.56 14.33 9.72
N GLN A 218 16.38 14.48 11.03
CA GLN A 218 17.21 15.38 11.84
C GLN A 218 18.67 14.95 11.86
N LYS A 219 18.94 13.64 12.00
CA LYS A 219 20.30 13.11 11.99
C LYS A 219 20.97 13.27 10.62
N LEU A 220 20.23 13.08 9.54
CA LEU A 220 20.68 13.34 8.18
C LEU A 220 21.01 14.83 7.98
N GLN A 221 20.12 15.73 8.43
CA GLN A 221 20.35 17.17 8.37
C GLN A 221 21.59 17.59 9.19
N LYS A 222 21.81 16.99 10.37
CA LYS A 222 23.02 17.22 11.19
C LYS A 222 24.28 16.80 10.44
N VAL A 223 24.28 15.62 9.81
CA VAL A 223 25.41 15.13 9.00
C VAL A 223 25.65 16.01 7.78
N MET A 224 24.60 16.50 7.12
CA MET A 224 24.72 17.40 5.97
C MET A 224 25.20 18.81 6.35
N SER A 225 24.85 19.27 7.55
CA SER A 225 25.23 20.61 8.05
C SER A 225 26.63 20.64 8.67
N ALA A 226 27.22 19.47 8.97
CA ALA A 226 28.55 19.36 9.52
C ALA A 226 29.61 19.73 8.46
N ASN A 227 30.48 20.69 8.77
CA ASN A 227 31.49 21.20 7.82
C ASN A 227 32.77 20.35 7.83
N ASP A 228 32.61 19.02 7.87
CA ASP A 228 33.68 18.06 8.17
C ASP A 228 34.41 17.54 6.91
N GLY A 229 34.13 18.12 5.74
CA GLY A 229 34.61 17.64 4.45
C GLY A 229 33.79 16.47 3.88
N ALA A 230 33.86 16.27 2.56
CA ALA A 230 32.99 15.32 1.85
C ALA A 230 33.18 13.87 2.31
N GLU A 231 34.42 13.46 2.57
CA GLU A 231 34.76 12.07 2.96
C GLU A 231 34.14 11.68 4.31
N LYS A 232 34.30 12.52 5.34
CA LYS A 232 33.70 12.28 6.67
C LYS A 232 32.17 12.30 6.64
N GLN A 233 31.59 13.17 5.81
CA GLN A 233 30.14 13.17 5.59
C GLN A 233 29.70 11.84 4.96
N ILE A 234 30.41 11.35 3.93
CA ILE A 234 30.11 10.05 3.29
C ILE A 234 30.20 8.92 4.32
N GLU A 235 31.25 8.90 5.15
CA GLU A 235 31.40 7.90 6.22
C GLU A 235 30.23 7.96 7.23
N SER A 236 29.87 9.16 7.67
CA SER A 236 28.74 9.37 8.59
C SER A 236 27.40 8.92 7.99
N LEU A 237 27.21 9.11 6.68
CA LEU A 237 26.03 8.63 5.95
C LEU A 237 26.02 7.10 5.81
N LYS A 238 27.17 6.48 5.58
CA LYS A 238 27.29 5.01 5.55
C LYS A 238 26.89 4.43 6.91
N ILE A 239 27.38 5.01 8.00
CA ILE A 239 27.01 4.63 9.38
C ILE A 239 25.50 4.82 9.62
N LEU A 240 24.98 6.00 9.28
CA LEU A 240 23.55 6.31 9.45
C LEU A 240 22.67 5.30 8.71
N ARG A 241 23.06 4.96 7.48
CA ARG A 241 22.32 3.99 6.67
C ARG A 241 22.36 2.59 7.25
N SER A 242 23.52 2.12 7.71
CA SER A 242 23.64 0.84 8.42
C SER A 242 22.79 0.80 9.70
N GLU A 243 22.66 1.92 10.41
CA GLU A 243 21.79 2.03 11.57
C GLU A 243 20.30 1.93 11.20
N ILE A 244 19.88 2.59 10.12
CA ILE A 244 18.52 2.46 9.56
C ILE A 244 18.26 1.01 9.14
N ASP A 245 19.21 0.39 8.44
CA ASP A 245 19.08 -0.99 7.95
C ASP A 245 18.92 -1.97 9.13
N SER A 246 19.72 -1.82 10.19
CA SER A 246 19.59 -2.62 11.42
C SER A 246 18.25 -2.40 12.14
N MET A 247 17.71 -1.18 12.10
CA MET A 247 16.40 -0.89 12.70
C MET A 247 15.27 -1.55 11.93
N ILE A 248 15.28 -1.45 10.59
CA ILE A 248 14.29 -2.09 9.72
C ILE A 248 14.32 -3.60 9.91
N GLU A 249 15.51 -4.22 9.93
CA GLU A 249 15.66 -5.64 10.19
C GLU A 249 15.00 -6.04 11.52
N LYS A 250 15.27 -5.29 12.60
CA LYS A 250 14.66 -5.52 13.92
C LYS A 250 13.15 -5.28 13.92
N MET A 251 12.65 -4.29 13.18
CA MET A 251 11.22 -4.04 13.07
C MET A 251 10.51 -5.20 12.38
N ILE A 252 11.01 -5.65 11.23
CA ILE A 252 10.45 -6.78 10.49
C ILE A 252 10.58 -8.06 11.32
N ALA A 253 11.76 -8.36 11.85
CA ALA A 253 11.99 -9.58 12.64
C ALA A 253 11.20 -9.60 13.96
N GLY A 254 11.07 -8.46 14.64
CA GLY A 254 10.47 -8.35 15.97
C GLY A 254 8.95 -8.28 15.99
N ARG A 255 8.28 -7.98 14.86
CA ARG A 255 6.82 -7.87 14.78
C ARG A 255 6.21 -9.02 13.98
N THR A 256 5.05 -9.48 14.41
CA THR A 256 4.21 -10.42 13.65
C THR A 256 3.43 -9.71 12.55
N GLU A 257 3.08 -8.45 12.77
CA GLU A 257 2.32 -7.62 11.85
C GLU A 257 2.85 -6.19 11.84
N PHE A 258 2.91 -5.56 10.67
CA PHE A 258 3.22 -4.14 10.51
C PHE A 258 2.55 -3.57 9.26
N ASN A 259 2.29 -2.26 9.25
CA ASN A 259 1.75 -1.60 8.06
C ASN A 259 2.91 -1.18 7.13
N ALA A 260 2.74 -1.35 5.82
CA ALA A 260 3.74 -0.97 4.82
C ALA A 260 4.08 0.53 4.88
N SER A 261 3.14 1.37 5.30
CA SER A 261 3.37 2.80 5.50
C SER A 261 4.40 3.10 6.60
N GLU A 262 4.55 2.25 7.61
CA GLU A 262 5.52 2.43 8.71
C GLU A 262 6.98 2.32 8.24
N VAL A 263 7.20 1.59 7.15
CA VAL A 263 8.52 1.44 6.53
C VAL A 263 8.66 2.27 5.26
N SER A 264 7.55 2.77 4.71
CA SER A 264 7.55 3.72 3.61
C SER A 264 8.30 4.99 4.01
N GLY A 265 9.29 5.39 3.21
CA GLY A 265 10.20 6.51 3.52
C GLY A 265 11.53 6.09 4.14
N LEU A 266 11.62 4.93 4.81
CA LEU A 266 12.90 4.35 5.24
C LEU A 266 13.49 3.45 4.15
N VAL A 267 12.59 2.80 3.40
CA VAL A 267 12.95 1.92 2.28
C VAL A 267 12.30 2.36 0.98
N SER A 268 13.01 2.15 -0.13
CA SER A 268 12.48 2.49 -1.46
C SER A 268 11.47 1.46 -1.95
N GLU A 269 11.61 0.21 -1.51
CA GLU A 269 10.77 -0.89 -1.95
C GLU A 269 10.79 -2.02 -0.91
N VAL A 270 9.62 -2.57 -0.60
CA VAL A 270 9.46 -3.82 0.14
C VAL A 270 9.06 -4.91 -0.86
N LYS A 271 9.88 -5.95 -1.01
CA LYS A 271 9.56 -7.14 -1.82
C LYS A 271 9.19 -8.29 -0.91
N VAL A 272 8.04 -8.88 -1.14
CA VAL A 272 7.59 -10.09 -0.45
C VAL A 272 7.77 -11.25 -1.40
N LEU A 273 8.59 -12.22 -0.99
CA LEU A 273 8.93 -13.41 -1.75
C LEU A 273 8.53 -14.65 -0.93
N PRO A 274 8.49 -15.85 -1.54
CA PRO A 274 8.26 -17.07 -0.79
C PRO A 274 9.30 -17.26 0.32
N GLY A 275 8.83 -17.32 1.57
CA GLY A 275 9.65 -17.53 2.76
C GLY A 275 10.53 -16.35 3.20
N GLU A 276 10.45 -15.18 2.57
CA GLU A 276 11.25 -14.02 2.95
C GLU A 276 10.60 -12.66 2.63
N ILE A 277 10.89 -11.67 3.46
CA ILE A 277 10.57 -10.26 3.24
C ILE A 277 11.88 -9.52 3.01
N LYS A 278 11.99 -8.83 1.87
CA LYS A 278 13.11 -7.98 1.52
C LYS A 278 12.73 -6.50 1.60
N ALA A 279 13.59 -5.70 2.20
CA ALA A 279 13.44 -4.26 2.27
C ALA A 279 14.79 -3.62 1.89
N ASN A 280 14.93 -3.22 0.63
CA ASN A 280 16.23 -2.92 0.01
C ASN A 280 17.23 -4.11 0.05
N GLU A 281 18.38 -3.92 0.70
CA GLU A 281 19.45 -4.92 0.88
C GLU A 281 19.18 -5.86 2.07
N ILE A 282 18.16 -5.58 2.87
CA ILE A 282 17.81 -6.34 4.08
C ILE A 282 16.90 -7.48 3.67
N SER A 283 17.22 -8.70 4.10
CA SER A 283 16.37 -9.88 3.89
C SER A 283 16.07 -10.56 5.22
N VAL A 284 14.78 -10.73 5.52
CA VAL A 284 14.30 -11.40 6.73
C VAL A 284 13.51 -12.64 6.32
N LYS A 285 14.03 -13.83 6.65
CA LYS A 285 13.35 -15.10 6.41
C LYS A 285 12.17 -15.28 7.38
N THR A 286 10.98 -15.53 6.86
CA THR A 286 9.74 -15.62 7.63
C THR A 286 8.60 -16.20 6.78
N THR A 287 7.65 -16.88 7.44
CA THR A 287 6.46 -17.48 6.79
C THR A 287 5.14 -17.13 7.49
N ASP A 288 5.23 -16.33 8.54
CA ASP A 288 4.18 -16.08 9.53
C ASP A 288 3.89 -14.59 9.72
N LYS A 289 4.73 -13.71 9.18
CA LYS A 289 4.56 -12.26 9.26
C LYS A 289 3.50 -11.76 8.30
N LYS A 290 2.79 -10.71 8.73
CA LYS A 290 1.75 -10.02 7.96
C LYS A 290 2.15 -8.59 7.66
N ILE A 291 1.97 -8.17 6.41
CA ILE A 291 2.14 -6.79 5.99
C ILE A 291 0.78 -6.24 5.62
N LYS A 292 0.34 -5.20 6.32
CA LYS A 292 -0.89 -4.48 6.02
C LYS A 292 -0.63 -3.38 4.99
N ILE A 293 -1.49 -3.27 3.98
CA ILE A 293 -1.41 -2.24 2.95
C ILE A 293 -2.81 -1.87 2.46
N ASP A 294 -3.02 -0.59 2.17
CA ASP A 294 -4.28 -0.12 1.58
C ASP A 294 -4.22 -0.22 0.05
N VAL A 295 -5.20 -0.90 -0.54
CA VAL A 295 -5.39 -1.00 -1.99
C VAL A 295 -6.84 -0.65 -2.32
N GLY A 296 -7.03 0.44 -3.06
CA GLY A 296 -8.36 0.99 -3.30
C GLY A 296 -8.98 1.49 -2.00
N ALA A 297 -10.20 1.03 -1.69
CA ALA A 297 -10.89 1.38 -0.45
C ALA A 297 -10.69 0.36 0.69
N LYS A 298 -9.80 -0.64 0.51
CA LYS A 298 -9.66 -1.76 1.43
C LYS A 298 -8.24 -1.99 1.90
N GLU A 299 -8.10 -2.39 3.16
CA GLU A 299 -6.85 -2.89 3.73
C GLU A 299 -6.67 -4.37 3.36
N LEU A 300 -5.50 -4.71 2.82
CA LEU A 300 -5.07 -6.06 2.48
C LEU A 300 -3.99 -6.53 3.45
N SER A 301 -3.92 -7.85 3.69
CA SER A 301 -2.86 -8.49 4.48
C SER A 301 -2.03 -9.44 3.62
N ILE A 302 -0.74 -9.14 3.46
CA ILE A 302 0.21 -9.91 2.65
C ILE A 302 1.07 -10.79 3.56
N GLU A 303 1.12 -12.09 3.26
CA GLU A 303 1.86 -13.08 4.03
C GLU A 303 2.79 -13.91 3.13
N PRO A 304 4.11 -13.93 3.37
CA PRO A 304 4.99 -14.89 2.72
C PRO A 304 4.69 -16.31 3.25
N LYS A 305 4.58 -17.30 2.36
CA LYS A 305 4.58 -18.73 2.70
C LYS A 305 5.78 -19.40 2.04
N GLU A 306 6.03 -20.67 2.34
CA GLU A 306 7.21 -21.39 1.84
C GLU A 306 7.35 -21.38 0.31
N LYS A 307 6.25 -21.41 -0.43
CA LYS A 307 6.25 -21.57 -1.90
C LYS A 307 5.57 -20.45 -2.66
N GLU A 308 4.81 -19.61 -1.96
CA GLU A 308 3.98 -18.57 -2.56
C GLU A 308 3.80 -17.43 -1.55
N VAL A 309 3.33 -16.30 -2.04
CA VAL A 309 2.86 -15.18 -1.23
C VAL A 309 1.34 -15.20 -1.25
N ILE A 310 0.71 -15.05 -0.09
CA ILE A 310 -0.75 -14.98 0.04
C ILE A 310 -1.15 -13.53 0.29
N VAL A 311 -1.99 -12.98 -0.58
CA VAL A 311 -2.64 -11.68 -0.41
C VAL A 311 -4.07 -11.93 0.06
N ASN A 312 -4.38 -11.51 1.28
CA ASN A 312 -5.68 -11.74 1.92
C ASN A 312 -6.52 -10.46 1.85
N ASP A 313 -7.75 -10.59 1.36
CA ASP A 313 -8.81 -9.58 1.34
C ASP A 313 -10.04 -10.14 2.06
N GLY A 314 -10.05 -10.02 3.39
CA GLY A 314 -11.06 -10.63 4.25
C GLY A 314 -11.03 -12.16 4.14
N GLU A 315 -12.09 -12.73 3.53
CA GLU A 315 -12.23 -14.18 3.33
C GLU A 315 -11.60 -14.67 2.01
N ILE A 316 -11.15 -13.75 1.16
CA ILE A 316 -10.58 -14.08 -0.16
C ILE A 316 -9.06 -14.17 -0.05
N ASN A 317 -8.53 -15.36 -0.34
CA ASN A 317 -7.09 -15.61 -0.37
C ASN A 317 -6.61 -15.68 -1.81
N VAL A 318 -5.68 -14.79 -2.16
CA VAL A 318 -5.10 -14.72 -3.51
C VAL A 318 -3.64 -15.15 -3.47
N LYS A 319 -3.29 -16.11 -4.32
CA LYS A 319 -1.93 -16.63 -4.45
C LYS A 319 -1.12 -15.76 -5.40
N ALA A 320 0.10 -15.40 -5.03
CA ALA A 320 1.04 -14.67 -5.87
C ALA A 320 2.43 -15.32 -5.78
N GLU A 321 3.23 -15.21 -6.84
CA GLU A 321 4.62 -15.67 -6.81
C GLU A 321 5.50 -14.73 -5.99
N ALA A 322 5.36 -13.43 -6.22
CA ALA A 322 6.04 -12.35 -5.53
C ALA A 322 5.21 -11.07 -5.65
N VAL A 323 5.31 -10.19 -4.66
CA VAL A 323 4.72 -8.85 -4.72
C VAL A 323 5.72 -7.81 -4.26
N SER A 324 5.60 -6.59 -4.78
CA SER A 324 6.39 -5.43 -4.37
C SER A 324 5.49 -4.33 -3.88
N ILE A 325 5.95 -3.60 -2.86
CA ILE A 325 5.26 -2.44 -2.30
C ILE A 325 6.21 -1.27 -2.40
N LYS A 326 5.80 -0.24 -3.14
CA LYS A 326 6.53 1.00 -3.32
C LYS A 326 5.58 2.16 -3.13
N ASP A 327 5.94 3.11 -2.26
CA ASP A 327 5.12 4.31 -2.00
C ASP A 327 3.65 3.95 -1.65
N ASN A 328 3.46 2.90 -0.86
CA ASN A 328 2.15 2.33 -0.50
C ASN A 328 1.32 1.79 -1.69
N VAL A 329 1.95 1.57 -2.84
CA VAL A 329 1.34 0.96 -4.02
C VAL A 329 1.78 -0.50 -4.11
N LEU A 330 0.80 -1.41 -4.11
CA LEU A 330 1.02 -2.82 -4.36
C LEU A 330 1.27 -3.05 -5.86
N SER A 331 2.28 -3.85 -6.20
CA SER A 331 2.59 -4.22 -7.57
C SER A 331 2.98 -5.70 -7.67
N VAL A 332 2.74 -6.28 -8.84
CA VAL A 332 3.24 -7.61 -9.22
C VAL A 332 4.08 -7.47 -10.47
N GLY A 333 5.37 -7.80 -10.34
CA GLY A 333 6.36 -7.46 -11.36
C GLY A 333 6.46 -5.94 -11.53
N ASN A 334 6.19 -5.42 -12.72
CA ASN A 334 6.19 -3.97 -12.99
C ASN A 334 4.78 -3.35 -13.01
N SER A 335 3.77 -4.13 -12.69
CA SER A 335 2.37 -3.75 -12.88
C SER A 335 1.69 -3.45 -11.55
N GLU A 336 1.08 -2.27 -11.45
CA GLU A 336 0.36 -1.80 -10.27
C GLU A 336 -0.98 -2.52 -10.08
N VAL A 337 -1.35 -2.74 -8.82
CA VAL A 337 -2.64 -3.28 -8.40
C VAL A 337 -3.43 -2.14 -7.77
N LYS A 338 -4.56 -1.76 -8.38
CA LYS A 338 -5.38 -0.61 -7.92
C LYS A 338 -6.72 -1.02 -7.33
N LEU A 339 -7.22 -2.19 -7.70
CA LEU A 339 -8.44 -2.76 -7.15
C LEU A 339 -8.09 -3.98 -6.31
N SER A 340 -8.73 -4.09 -5.16
CA SER A 340 -8.69 -5.26 -4.31
C SER A 340 -9.40 -6.47 -4.96
N PRO A 341 -9.06 -7.71 -4.56
CA PRO A 341 -9.71 -8.92 -5.04
C PRO A 341 -11.24 -8.89 -4.96
N SER A 342 -11.78 -8.42 -3.83
CA SER A 342 -13.22 -8.33 -3.59
C SER A 342 -13.91 -7.26 -4.44
N GLU A 343 -13.26 -6.13 -4.72
CA GLU A 343 -13.79 -5.12 -5.65
C GLU A 343 -13.94 -5.69 -7.06
N VAL A 344 -12.96 -6.45 -7.54
CA VAL A 344 -13.01 -7.12 -8.84
C VAL A 344 -14.11 -8.19 -8.87
N ILE A 345 -14.21 -9.01 -7.83
CA ILE A 345 -15.27 -10.02 -7.68
C ILE A 345 -16.66 -9.39 -7.71
N ASN A 346 -16.86 -8.33 -6.94
CA ASN A 346 -18.14 -7.61 -6.86
C ASN A 346 -18.50 -6.96 -8.18
N LYS A 347 -17.52 -6.33 -8.85
CA LYS A 347 -17.71 -5.70 -10.17
C LYS A 347 -18.12 -6.71 -11.23
N LEU A 348 -17.52 -7.89 -11.23
CA LEU A 348 -17.80 -8.94 -12.22
C LEU A 348 -18.94 -9.88 -11.82
N GLN A 349 -19.44 -9.78 -10.59
CA GLN A 349 -20.46 -10.65 -10.01
C GLN A 349 -20.08 -12.14 -10.10
N LEU A 350 -18.84 -12.47 -9.73
CA LEU A 350 -18.28 -13.82 -9.80
C LEU A 350 -18.16 -14.46 -8.41
N ALA A 351 -18.02 -15.77 -8.36
CA ALA A 351 -17.72 -16.51 -7.14
C ALA A 351 -16.55 -17.48 -7.42
N PRO A 352 -15.30 -16.99 -7.41
CA PRO A 352 -14.14 -17.80 -7.75
C PRO A 352 -13.85 -18.83 -6.65
N LYS A 353 -13.46 -20.04 -7.05
CA LYS A 353 -12.95 -21.07 -6.15
C LYS A 353 -11.49 -20.85 -5.79
N VAL A 354 -10.72 -20.40 -6.77
CA VAL A 354 -9.28 -20.15 -6.66
C VAL A 354 -8.98 -18.84 -7.37
N MET A 355 -8.13 -18.03 -6.76
CA MET A 355 -7.65 -16.79 -7.34
C MET A 355 -6.12 -16.72 -7.24
N GLU A 356 -5.50 -16.35 -8.35
CA GLU A 356 -4.06 -16.11 -8.48
C GLU A 356 -3.85 -14.68 -8.99
N LEU A 357 -2.84 -13.99 -8.48
CA LEU A 357 -2.40 -12.67 -8.94
C LEU A 357 -1.02 -12.81 -9.57
N LYS A 358 -0.90 -12.37 -10.82
CA LYS A 358 0.35 -12.46 -11.60
C LYS A 358 0.42 -11.35 -12.64
N GLU A 359 1.62 -11.12 -13.17
CA GLU A 359 1.82 -10.23 -14.32
C GLU A 359 1.65 -11.03 -15.62
N GLU A 360 0.76 -10.57 -16.51
CA GLU A 360 0.61 -11.07 -17.88
C GLU A 360 0.64 -9.88 -18.84
N ASN A 361 1.56 -9.90 -19.81
CA ASN A 361 1.70 -8.84 -20.81
C ASN A 361 1.88 -7.43 -20.20
N SER A 362 2.69 -7.32 -19.14
CA SER A 362 2.91 -6.06 -18.40
C SER A 362 1.62 -5.45 -17.82
N VAL A 363 0.68 -6.32 -17.46
CA VAL A 363 -0.54 -5.97 -16.71
C VAL A 363 -0.66 -6.91 -15.52
N ALA A 364 -1.01 -6.38 -14.35
CA ALA A 364 -1.33 -7.20 -13.19
C ALA A 364 -2.74 -7.78 -13.38
N VAL A 365 -2.86 -9.11 -13.31
CA VAL A 365 -4.09 -9.83 -13.64
C VAL A 365 -4.46 -10.78 -12.51
N TYR A 366 -5.72 -10.70 -12.10
CA TYR A 366 -6.40 -11.71 -11.29
C TYR A 366 -6.89 -12.84 -12.18
N LYS A 367 -6.26 -14.01 -12.06
CA LYS A 367 -6.70 -15.25 -12.70
C LYS A 367 -7.62 -16.00 -11.74
N MET A 368 -8.88 -16.09 -12.11
CA MET A 368 -9.96 -16.69 -11.33
C MET A 368 -10.42 -18.00 -11.94
N LYS A 369 -10.51 -19.07 -11.16
CA LYS A 369 -11.17 -20.31 -11.54
C LYS A 369 -12.59 -20.34 -10.99
N ILE A 370 -13.57 -20.49 -11.87
CA ILE A 370 -15.00 -20.41 -11.53
C ILE A 370 -15.71 -21.65 -12.05
N ASP A 371 -16.58 -22.20 -11.22
CA ASP A 371 -17.53 -23.24 -11.62
C ASP A 371 -18.73 -22.60 -12.31
N GLU A 372 -19.02 -23.03 -13.54
CA GLU A 372 -20.22 -22.65 -14.27
C GLU A 372 -21.08 -23.89 -14.50
N LYS A 373 -22.32 -23.86 -14.00
CA LYS A 373 -23.31 -24.91 -14.29
C LYS A 373 -23.81 -24.74 -15.72
N ARG A 374 -23.84 -25.85 -16.46
CA ARG A 374 -24.28 -25.93 -17.86
C ARG A 374 -25.02 -27.23 -18.14
N LYS A 375 -25.59 -27.36 -19.34
CA LYS A 375 -26.19 -28.57 -19.86
C LYS A 375 -25.43 -29.06 -21.10
N LEU A 376 -24.79 -30.22 -21.01
CA LEU A 376 -24.20 -30.89 -22.16
C LEU A 376 -25.32 -31.42 -23.08
N PHE A 377 -25.22 -31.13 -24.38
CA PHE A 377 -26.26 -31.42 -25.37
C PHE A 377 -27.67 -30.89 -25.03
N GLY A 378 -27.77 -29.89 -24.13
CA GLY A 378 -29.03 -29.26 -23.73
C GLY A 378 -29.80 -29.95 -22.61
N PHE A 379 -29.40 -31.14 -22.14
CA PHE A 379 -30.15 -31.88 -21.11
C PHE A 379 -29.32 -32.45 -19.96
N ILE A 380 -28.03 -32.76 -20.13
CA ILE A 380 -27.22 -33.36 -19.06
C ILE A 380 -26.57 -32.26 -18.22
N PRO A 381 -26.95 -32.06 -16.94
CA PRO A 381 -26.32 -31.04 -16.11
C PRO A 381 -24.85 -31.39 -15.84
N ILE A 382 -23.97 -30.45 -16.10
CA ILE A 382 -22.53 -30.56 -15.85
C ILE A 382 -22.02 -29.27 -15.21
N THR A 383 -20.91 -29.37 -14.48
CA THR A 383 -20.17 -28.21 -13.98
C THR A 383 -18.89 -28.09 -14.78
N ILE A 384 -18.68 -26.94 -15.39
CA ILE A 384 -17.45 -26.66 -16.15
C ILE A 384 -16.59 -25.70 -15.32
N GLU A 385 -15.28 -25.97 -15.23
CA GLU A 385 -14.33 -25.00 -14.70
C GLU A 385 -13.93 -24.06 -15.84
N LYS A 386 -14.16 -22.76 -15.66
CA LYS A 386 -13.64 -21.72 -16.55
C LYS A 386 -12.62 -20.85 -15.84
N SER A 387 -11.68 -20.31 -16.60
CA SER A 387 -10.69 -19.34 -16.12
C SER A 387 -11.07 -17.96 -16.64
N VAL A 388 -11.21 -16.99 -15.74
CA VAL A 388 -11.42 -15.58 -16.08
C VAL A 388 -10.20 -14.79 -15.62
N ASN A 389 -9.58 -14.07 -16.53
CA ASN A 389 -8.46 -13.17 -16.23
C ASN A 389 -9.02 -11.74 -16.20
N ALA A 390 -8.91 -11.07 -15.06
CA ALA A 390 -9.36 -9.70 -14.88
C ALA A 390 -8.18 -8.78 -14.56
N ASP A 391 -8.14 -7.61 -15.17
CA ASP A 391 -7.14 -6.57 -14.93
C ASP A 391 -7.26 -6.03 -13.49
N ALA A 392 -6.16 -6.05 -12.73
CA ALA A 392 -6.12 -5.62 -11.33
C ALA A 392 -6.12 -4.09 -11.15
N ALA A 393 -5.95 -3.31 -12.22
CA ALA A 393 -6.00 -1.86 -12.19
C ALA A 393 -7.42 -1.32 -12.42
N ASN A 394 -8.22 -1.99 -13.24
CA ASN A 394 -9.57 -1.50 -13.62
C ASN A 394 -10.69 -2.53 -13.47
N GLY A 395 -10.39 -3.81 -13.25
CA GLY A 395 -11.37 -4.87 -13.02
C GLY A 395 -12.08 -5.37 -14.28
N ASN A 396 -11.62 -4.99 -15.48
CA ASN A 396 -12.17 -5.48 -16.73
C ASN A 396 -11.66 -6.89 -17.06
N VAL A 397 -12.48 -7.70 -17.73
CA VAL A 397 -12.08 -9.03 -18.19
C VAL A 397 -11.10 -8.88 -19.36
N VAL A 398 -9.88 -9.37 -19.19
CA VAL A 398 -8.82 -9.42 -20.21
C VAL A 398 -9.00 -10.63 -21.11
N SER A 399 -9.28 -11.80 -20.51
CA SER A 399 -9.52 -13.03 -21.27
C SER A 399 -10.40 -14.01 -20.50
N GLU A 400 -11.14 -14.83 -21.23
CA GLU A 400 -11.90 -15.95 -20.69
C GLU A 400 -11.46 -17.24 -21.40
N THR A 401 -11.00 -18.22 -20.64
CA THR A 401 -10.61 -19.53 -21.16
C THR A 401 -11.59 -20.57 -20.66
N ARG A 402 -12.16 -21.32 -21.61
CA ARG A 402 -13.05 -22.44 -21.32
C ARG A 402 -12.44 -23.74 -21.82
N PRO A 403 -12.87 -24.90 -21.28
CA PRO A 403 -12.50 -26.19 -21.85
C PRO A 403 -12.91 -26.25 -23.32
N TRP A 404 -12.08 -26.92 -24.15
CA TRP A 404 -12.30 -27.00 -25.60
C TRP A 404 -13.65 -27.60 -25.97
N TRP A 405 -14.20 -28.49 -25.14
CA TRP A 405 -15.51 -29.13 -25.36
C TRP A 405 -16.70 -28.26 -24.93
N SER A 406 -16.47 -27.06 -24.39
CA SER A 406 -17.54 -26.19 -23.88
C SER A 406 -18.54 -25.74 -24.96
N PHE A 407 -18.20 -25.80 -26.25
CA PHE A 407 -19.14 -25.56 -27.35
C PHE A 407 -20.26 -26.61 -27.43
N LEU A 408 -20.08 -27.80 -26.85
CA LEU A 408 -21.09 -28.85 -26.75
C LEU A 408 -22.10 -28.61 -25.61
N SER A 409 -21.93 -27.52 -24.86
CA SER A 409 -22.73 -27.19 -23.68
C SER A 409 -23.50 -25.89 -23.86
N THR A 410 -24.73 -25.85 -23.36
CA THR A 410 -25.55 -24.63 -23.26
C THR A 410 -25.67 -24.21 -21.79
N LYS A 411 -25.93 -22.92 -21.55
CA LYS A 411 -26.24 -22.45 -20.19
C LYS A 411 -27.57 -23.00 -19.70
#